data_AF-A0AAW1VDT2-F1
#
_entry.id   AF-A0AAW1VDT2-F1
#
_cell.length_a   1.000
_cell.length_b   1.000
_cell.length_c   1.000
_cell.angle_alpha   90.00
_cell.angle_beta   90.00
_cell.angle_gamma   90.00
#
_symmetry.space_group_name_H-M   'P 1'
#
loop_
_entity.id
_entity.type
_entity.pdbx_description
1 polymer ?
#
loop_
_entity_poly.entity_id
_entity_poly.type
_entity_poly.pdbx_seq_one_letter_code
_entity_poly.pdbx_strand_id
1 'polypeptide(L)'
;MEKRELQALYASETLTILTKSDMENILKEERKIIRKILGPKRTVEGYRLHSRKTTQQMSNIAADIRKRRLKFYGHISRLPPTRIANRILKYIKGSNLQHHGTHKKKLIYKRHE
;
A
#
# COMPACT_ATOMS: atom_id res chain seq x y z
N MET A 1 3.51 -8.31 -26.18
CA MET A 1 3.55 -8.71 -24.75
C MET A 1 3.54 -7.53 -23.78
N GLU A 2 3.92 -6.30 -24.17
CA GLU A 2 4.17 -5.17 -23.25
C GLU A 2 2.99 -4.65 -22.39
N LYS A 3 1.74 -4.62 -22.90
CA LYS A 3 0.62 -3.98 -22.17
C LYS A 3 0.16 -4.72 -20.91
N ARG A 4 0.41 -6.03 -20.81
CA ARG A 4 -0.03 -6.84 -19.65
C ARG A 4 0.96 -6.76 -18.50
N GLU A 5 2.26 -6.72 -18.81
CA GLU A 5 3.33 -6.58 -17.81
C GLU A 5 3.29 -5.21 -17.15
N LEU A 6 3.06 -4.13 -17.92
CA LEU A 6 2.87 -2.78 -17.36
C LEU A 6 1.69 -2.70 -16.38
N GLN A 7 0.61 -3.43 -16.67
CA GLN A 7 -0.56 -3.51 -15.77
C GLN A 7 -0.29 -4.37 -14.54
N ALA A 8 0.53 -5.42 -14.66
CA ALA A 8 0.94 -6.27 -13.54
C ALA A 8 1.89 -5.53 -12.59
N LEU A 9 2.84 -4.74 -13.12
CA LEU A 9 3.71 -3.85 -12.33
C LEU A 9 2.89 -2.77 -11.61
N TYR A 10 1.96 -2.14 -12.32
CA TYR A 10 1.10 -1.10 -11.74
C TYR A 10 0.19 -1.64 -10.63
N ALA A 11 -0.29 -2.87 -10.79
CA ALA A 11 -1.05 -3.61 -9.80
C ALA A 11 -0.18 -4.01 -8.58
N SER A 12 1.05 -4.49 -8.79
CA SER A 12 1.94 -4.91 -7.69
C SER A 12 2.40 -3.74 -6.81
N GLU A 13 2.54 -2.53 -7.37
CA GLU A 13 2.85 -1.30 -6.63
C GLU A 13 1.70 -0.80 -5.73
N THR A 14 0.45 -1.19 -6.01
CA THR A 14 -0.73 -0.59 -5.37
C THR A 14 -1.66 -1.59 -4.66
N LEU A 15 -1.66 -2.87 -5.06
CA LEU A 15 -2.43 -3.95 -4.43
C LEU A 15 -1.69 -4.66 -3.30
N THR A 16 -0.38 -4.47 -3.13
CA THR A 16 0.29 -5.00 -1.94
C THR A 16 -0.36 -4.37 -0.71
N ILE A 17 -0.97 -5.22 0.11
CA ILE A 17 -1.51 -4.83 1.42
C ILE A 17 -0.29 -4.56 2.30
N LEU A 18 0.11 -3.30 2.39
CA LEU A 18 1.10 -2.89 3.38
C LEU A 18 0.44 -3.02 4.75
N THR A 19 1.00 -3.88 5.59
CA THR A 19 0.62 -3.95 7.00
C THR A 19 1.00 -2.64 7.69
N LYS A 20 0.47 -2.42 8.89
CA LYS A 20 0.87 -1.26 9.71
C LYS A 20 2.38 -1.27 9.97
N SER A 21 2.96 -2.44 10.21
CA SER A 21 4.40 -2.63 10.38
C SER A 21 5.21 -2.26 9.13
N ASP A 22 4.74 -2.63 7.93
CA ASP A 22 5.43 -2.27 6.69
C ASP A 22 5.45 -0.76 6.50
N MET A 23 4.33 -0.10 6.77
CA MET A 23 4.23 1.36 6.70
C MET A 23 5.15 2.04 7.72
N GLU A 24 5.27 1.51 8.94
CA GLU A 24 6.19 2.05 9.95
C GLU A 24 7.66 1.92 9.54
N ASN A 25 8.02 0.79 8.92
CA ASN A 25 9.37 0.57 8.37
C ASN A 25 9.67 1.54 7.23
N ILE A 26 8.74 1.71 6.29
CA ILE A 26 8.87 2.69 5.20
C ILE A 26 9.06 4.11 5.75
N LEU A 27 8.26 4.51 6.74
CA LEU A 27 8.38 5.83 7.39
C LEU A 27 9.70 5.98 8.17
N LYS A 28 10.29 4.89 8.68
CA LYS A 28 11.61 4.92 9.33
C LYS A 28 12.71 5.18 8.31
N GLU A 29 12.68 4.49 7.17
CA GLU A 29 13.66 4.69 6.10
C GLU A 29 13.54 6.08 5.45
N GLU A 30 12.32 6.54 5.17
CA GLU A 30 12.08 7.91 4.67
C GLU A 30 12.72 8.96 5.60
N ARG A 31 12.51 8.85 6.91
CA ARG A 31 13.11 9.78 7.88
C ARG A 31 14.64 9.76 7.88
N LYS A 32 15.26 8.58 7.70
CA LYS A 32 16.72 8.48 7.60
C LYS A 32 17.23 9.18 6.35
N ILE A 33 16.56 8.98 5.21
CA ILE A 33 16.93 9.61 3.94
C ILE A 33 16.81 11.13 4.06
N ILE A 34 15.68 11.65 4.57
CA ILE A 34 15.48 13.09 4.74
C ILE A 34 16.53 13.69 5.69
N ARG A 35 16.86 13.02 6.79
CA ARG A 35 17.91 13.49 7.72
C ARG A 35 19.29 13.52 7.07
N LYS A 36 19.59 12.59 6.17
CA LYS A 36 20.85 12.62 5.40
C LYS A 36 20.88 13.81 4.44
N ILE A 37 19.77 14.09 3.75
CA ILE A 37 19.66 15.22 2.83
C ILE A 37 19.78 16.55 3.57
N LEU A 38 19.09 16.70 4.70
CA LEU A 38 19.13 17.93 5.48
C LEU A 38 20.44 18.16 6.22
N GLY A 39 21.17 17.08 6.52
CA GLY A 39 22.29 17.13 7.45
C GLY A 39 21.85 17.38 8.90
N PRO A 40 22.79 17.56 9.83
CA PRO A 40 22.50 17.90 11.21
C PRO A 40 22.14 19.38 11.38
N LYS A 41 21.22 19.69 12.29
CA LYS A 41 20.90 21.08 12.66
C LYS A 41 21.85 21.58 13.75
N ARG A 42 22.33 22.82 13.62
CA ARG A 42 23.11 23.48 14.68
C ARG A 42 22.17 23.98 15.79
N THR A 43 22.56 23.74 17.03
CA THR A 43 21.88 24.20 18.25
C THR A 43 22.91 24.80 19.20
N VAL A 44 22.44 25.44 20.28
CA VAL A 44 23.32 26.04 21.31
C VAL A 44 24.28 24.99 21.91
N GLU A 45 23.82 23.75 22.02
CA GLU A 45 24.58 22.61 22.55
C GLU A 45 25.36 21.82 21.49
N GLY A 46 25.43 22.32 20.25
CA GLY A 46 26.12 21.64 19.13
C GLY A 46 25.17 21.07 18.07
N TYR A 47 25.60 20.03 17.36
CA TYR A 47 24.84 19.45 16.24
C TYR A 47 23.82 18.40 16.71
N ARG A 48 22.57 18.53 16.26
CA ARG A 48 21.48 17.60 16.59
C ARG A 48 20.76 17.12 15.34
N LEU A 49 20.11 15.96 15.42
CA LEU A 49 19.27 15.45 14.34
C LEU A 49 17.95 16.23 14.21
N HIS A 50 17.40 16.27 13.00
CA HIS A 50 16.06 16.78 12.78
C HIS A 50 15.00 15.89 13.43
N SER A 51 14.02 16.56 14.06
CA SER A 51 12.88 15.92 14.72
C SER A 51 11.99 15.19 13.73
N ARG A 52 11.19 14.24 14.23
CA ARG A 52 10.18 13.54 13.41
C ARG A 52 9.23 14.52 12.71
N LYS A 53 8.77 15.55 13.44
CA LYS A 53 7.83 16.56 12.92
C LYS A 53 8.45 17.30 11.72
N THR A 54 9.71 17.72 11.85
CA THR A 54 10.45 18.40 10.79
C THR A 54 10.60 17.50 9.55
N THR A 55 10.97 16.23 9.73
CA THR A 55 11.10 15.30 8.60
C THR A 55 9.77 15.03 7.89
N GLN A 56 8.66 14.95 8.63
CA GLN A 56 7.33 14.70 8.08
C GLN A 56 6.73 15.89 7.31
N GLN A 57 7.23 17.11 7.56
CA GLN A 57 6.79 18.30 6.81
C GLN A 57 7.41 18.36 5.42
N MET A 58 8.57 17.73 5.19
CA MET A 58 9.23 17.74 3.90
C MET A 58 8.71 16.67 2.94
N SER A 59 8.42 15.48 3.46
CA SER A 59 7.89 14.38 2.68
C SER A 59 7.03 13.48 3.55
N ASN A 60 6.01 12.90 2.91
CA ASN A 60 5.12 11.95 3.54
C ASN A 60 4.74 10.87 2.53
N ILE A 61 5.62 9.90 2.37
CA ILE A 61 5.45 8.75 1.48
C ILE A 61 4.14 8.00 1.75
N ALA A 62 3.65 8.01 3.00
CA ALA A 62 2.37 7.40 3.33
C ALA A 62 1.18 8.12 2.69
N ALA A 63 1.23 9.45 2.60
CA ALA A 63 0.22 10.24 1.89
C ALA A 63 0.28 9.96 0.38
N ASP A 64 1.48 9.87 -0.19
CA ASP A 64 1.67 9.58 -1.61
C ASP A 64 1.20 8.19 -2.00
N ILE A 65 1.55 7.17 -1.20
CA ILE A 65 1.05 5.80 -1.37
C ILE A 65 -0.48 5.79 -1.32
N ARG A 66 -1.09 6.49 -0.36
CA ARG A 66 -2.56 6.58 -0.25
C ARG A 66 -3.17 7.22 -1.50
N LYS A 67 -2.60 8.33 -1.98
CA LYS A 67 -3.08 9.02 -3.19
C LYS A 67 -2.97 8.14 -4.43
N ARG A 68 -1.84 7.43 -4.60
CA ARG A 68 -1.63 6.48 -5.71
C ARG A 68 -2.62 5.32 -5.65
N ARG A 69 -2.87 4.74 -4.47
CA ARG A 69 -3.87 3.69 -4.26
C ARG A 69 -5.28 4.16 -4.59
N LEU A 70 -5.68 5.36 -4.17
CA LEU A 70 -6.99 5.92 -4.51
C LEU A 70 -7.13 6.16 -6.02
N LYS A 71 -6.09 6.68 -6.67
CA LYS A 71 -6.07 6.85 -8.13
C LYS A 71 -6.16 5.51 -8.85
N PHE A 72 -5.42 4.50 -8.41
CA PHE A 72 -5.47 3.13 -8.93
C PHE A 72 -6.87 2.54 -8.76
N TYR A 73 -7.43 2.62 -7.56
CA TYR A 73 -8.77 2.16 -7.27
C TYR A 73 -9.81 2.80 -8.21
N GLY A 74 -9.75 4.12 -8.38
CA GLY A 74 -10.63 4.85 -9.31
C GLY A 74 -10.42 4.44 -10.77
N HIS A 75 -9.19 4.12 -11.18
CA HIS A 75 -8.92 3.59 -12.51
C HIS A 75 -9.56 2.20 -12.70
N ILE A 76 -9.32 1.26 -11.77
CA ILE A 76 -9.87 -0.10 -11.85
C ILE A 76 -11.39 -0.13 -11.77
N SER A 77 -12.00 0.76 -10.97
CA SER A 77 -13.46 0.83 -10.85
C SER A 77 -14.14 1.24 -12.16
N ARG A 78 -13.46 2.00 -13.03
CA ARG A 78 -13.94 2.37 -14.37
C ARG A 78 -13.64 1.33 -15.46
N LEU A 79 -12.82 0.30 -15.17
CA LEU A 79 -12.51 -0.73 -16.15
C LEU A 79 -13.70 -1.69 -16.35
N PRO A 80 -13.91 -2.21 -17.57
CA PRO A 80 -14.92 -3.24 -17.84
C PRO A 80 -14.73 -4.48 -16.93
N PRO A 81 -15.82 -5.17 -16.55
CA PRO A 81 -15.77 -6.34 -15.67
C PRO A 81 -15.02 -7.54 -16.28
N THR A 82 -14.81 -7.54 -17.60
CA THR A 82 -14.01 -8.53 -18.32
C THR A 82 -12.51 -8.43 -18.01
N ARG A 83 -12.04 -7.27 -17.52
CA ARG A 83 -10.63 -7.06 -17.18
C ARG A 83 -10.27 -7.76 -15.88
N ILE A 84 -9.16 -8.50 -15.90
CA ILE A 84 -8.64 -9.27 -14.77
C ILE A 84 -8.49 -8.40 -13.51
N ALA A 85 -7.98 -7.17 -13.64
CA ALA A 85 -7.80 -6.28 -12.50
C ALA A 85 -9.13 -5.88 -11.82
N ASN A 86 -10.21 -5.71 -12.58
CA ASN A 86 -11.55 -5.46 -12.02
C ASN A 86 -12.08 -6.71 -11.28
N ARG A 87 -11.85 -7.90 -11.86
CA ARG A 87 -12.20 -9.18 -11.23
C ARG A 87 -11.45 -9.41 -9.91
N ILE A 88 -10.15 -9.15 -9.88
CA ILE A 88 -9.33 -9.24 -8.65
C ILE A 88 -9.85 -8.26 -7.60
N LEU A 89 -10.11 -7.01 -7.96
CA LEU A 89 -10.65 -6.03 -7.01
C LEU A 89 -12.01 -6.46 -6.45
N LYS A 90 -12.91 -6.99 -7.28
CA LYS A 90 -14.20 -7.54 -6.85
C LYS A 90 -14.03 -8.73 -5.91
N TYR A 91 -13.10 -9.64 -6.22
CA TYR A 91 -12.77 -10.77 -5.38
C TYR A 91 -12.28 -10.33 -3.99
N ILE A 92 -11.31 -9.42 -3.94
CA ILE A 92 -10.76 -8.87 -2.67
C ILE A 92 -11.85 -8.19 -1.84
N LYS A 93 -12.75 -7.44 -2.48
CA LYS A 93 -13.88 -6.81 -1.77
C LYS A 93 -14.89 -7.84 -1.26
N GLY A 94 -15.23 -8.83 -2.09
CA GLY A 94 -16.15 -9.91 -1.73
C GLY A 94 -15.61 -10.77 -0.59
N SER A 95 -14.32 -11.09 -0.58
CA SER A 95 -13.65 -11.84 0.49
C SER A 95 -13.57 -11.05 1.79
N ASN A 96 -13.35 -9.73 1.73
CA ASN A 96 -13.33 -8.88 2.93
C ASN A 96 -14.72 -8.66 3.54
N LEU A 97 -15.80 -8.73 2.73
CA LEU A 97 -17.19 -8.71 3.22
C LEU A 97 -17.57 -10.01 3.93
N GLN A 98 -16.95 -11.14 3.57
CA GLN A 98 -17.18 -12.45 4.21
C GLN A 98 -16.46 -12.60 5.55
N HIS A 99 -15.44 -11.78 5.85
CA HIS A 99 -14.68 -11.87 7.10
C HIS A 99 -15.25 -11.04 8.26
N HIS A 100 -16.22 -10.16 8.00
CA HIS A 100 -16.89 -9.37 9.05
C HIS A 100 -18.26 -9.90 9.47
N GLY A 101 -18.68 -11.05 8.93
CA GLY A 101 -19.92 -11.71 9.32
C GLY A 101 -19.84 -13.22 9.14
N THR A 102 -20.09 -13.92 10.24
CA THR A 102 -20.66 -15.27 10.32
C THR A 102 -19.85 -16.49 9.82
N HIS A 103 -19.47 -17.30 10.80
CA HIS A 103 -19.36 -18.77 10.81
C HIS A 103 -18.67 -19.51 9.66
N LYS A 104 -17.56 -20.16 10.03
CA LYS A 104 -16.91 -21.30 9.35
C LYS A 104 -17.92 -22.25 8.70
N LYS A 105 -18.06 -22.23 7.37
CA LYS A 105 -18.56 -23.41 6.63
C LYS A 105 -17.36 -24.25 6.22
N LYS A 106 -17.19 -25.41 6.87
CA LYS A 106 -16.30 -26.49 6.43
C LYS A 106 -16.72 -26.90 5.00
N LEU A 107 -15.85 -26.74 4.02
CA LEU A 107 -16.01 -27.40 2.72
C LEU A 107 -15.68 -28.89 2.93
N ILE A 108 -16.70 -29.73 2.97
CA ILE A 108 -16.56 -31.18 2.83
C ILE A 108 -16.68 -31.47 1.34
N TYR A 109 -15.56 -31.81 0.69
CA TYR A 109 -15.60 -32.38 -0.65
C TYR A 109 -16.04 -33.84 -0.53
N LYS A 110 -17.26 -34.16 -0.99
CA LYS A 110 -17.64 -35.54 -1.29
C LYS A 110 -16.94 -35.94 -2.59
N ARG A 111 -16.03 -36.91 -2.49
CA ARG A 111 -15.51 -37.67 -3.63
C ARG A 111 -16.68 -38.51 -4.16
N HIS A 112 -17.07 -38.30 -5.41
CA HIS A 112 -17.90 -39.27 -6.11
C HIS A 112 -16.96 -40.33 -6.69
N GLU A 113 -17.11 -41.55 -6.20
CA GLU A 113 -16.66 -42.78 -6.87
C GLU A 113 -17.64 -43.14 -7.99
#